data_AF-A0A662KT04-F1
#
_entry.id   AF-A0A662KT04-F1
#
_cell.length_a   1.000
_cell.length_b   1.000
_cell.length_c   1.000
_cell.angle_alpha   90.00
_cell.angle_beta   90.00
_cell.angle_gamma   90.00
#
_symmetry.space_group_name_H-M   'P 1'
#
loop_
_entity.id
_entity.type
_entity.pdbx_description
1 polymer ?
#
loop_
_entity_poly.entity_id
_entity_poly.type
_entity_poly.pdbx_seq_one_letter_code
_entity_poly.pdbx_strand_id
1 'polypeptide(L)'
;MLDPRKSKFIIAIIAIILLLSIAWWHLSKPPVKEKEGIVFDDRISPMENQALFIEILRIRNRGLMDKMLSYGLDWKNPPSFYYTITVDSEKGSSKGNVGETGVYNTWDTIGYESSMVFDVDEEQEYSDVTISIVELQPKGLFGQQEEVEKEKISLRYDYRTGRWTGDDYFTDKDGMGHYVGKNYEVWFNLYQADYDHDNIPYWVEVNILGTDPTVDDSKLDPDNDGIPTAWEWKYGYDPFTYDEHSKLDPDIDGIENIEEYRLREYFANPFQPDIYIETDGMEKRGFFDLPHIFYKESQQMIIERFAQHGINVYIDDGWKDGPVNGGGEL
;
A
#
# COMPACT_ATOMS: atom_id res chain seq x y z
N MET A 1 89.37 3.99 13.34
CA MET A 1 89.26 5.34 12.76
C MET A 1 88.67 5.17 11.35
N LEU A 2 87.37 5.44 11.17
CA LEU A 2 86.70 5.31 9.87
C LEU A 2 87.07 6.53 9.00
N ASP A 3 87.44 6.28 7.74
CA ASP A 3 87.87 7.30 6.78
C ASP A 3 86.73 8.32 6.52
N PRO A 4 86.93 9.62 6.80
CA PRO A 4 85.91 10.66 6.65
C PRO A 4 85.45 10.85 5.18
N ARG A 5 86.20 10.37 4.17
CA ARG A 5 85.75 10.39 2.78
C ARG A 5 84.72 9.30 2.48
N LYS A 6 84.85 8.11 3.10
CA LYS A 6 83.88 7.02 2.96
C LYS A 6 82.54 7.36 3.64
N SER A 7 82.58 8.05 4.78
CA SER A 7 81.37 8.51 5.48
C SER A 7 80.55 9.50 4.65
N LYS A 8 81.19 10.49 4.01
CA LYS A 8 80.49 11.45 3.12
C LYS A 8 79.88 10.79 1.88
N PHE A 9 80.55 9.78 1.34
CA PHE A 9 80.07 9.01 0.18
C PHE A 9 78.83 8.17 0.54
N ILE A 10 78.82 7.54 1.71
CA ILE A 10 77.67 6.78 2.22
C ILE A 10 76.47 7.69 2.47
N ILE A 11 76.70 8.88 3.05
CA ILE A 11 75.63 9.88 3.28
C ILE A 11 75.01 10.35 1.96
N ALA A 12 75.83 10.57 0.93
CA ALA A 12 75.34 10.97 -0.40
C ALA A 12 74.49 9.87 -1.06
N ILE A 13 74.87 8.61 -0.93
CA ILE A 13 74.10 7.47 -1.44
C ILE A 13 72.75 7.37 -0.71
N ILE A 14 72.75 7.50 0.62
CA ILE A 14 71.51 7.47 1.42
C ILE A 14 70.58 8.61 1.00
N ALA A 15 71.10 9.82 0.78
CA ALA A 15 70.29 10.96 0.33
C ALA A 15 69.68 10.72 -1.07
N ILE A 16 70.42 10.11 -1.99
CA ILE A 16 69.91 9.76 -3.32
C ILE A 16 68.82 8.70 -3.23
N ILE A 17 69.01 7.66 -2.42
CA ILE A 17 67.99 6.62 -2.20
C ILE A 17 66.74 7.24 -1.58
N LEU A 18 66.89 8.16 -0.63
CA LEU A 18 65.76 8.86 -0.01
C LEU A 18 64.99 9.69 -1.06
N LEU A 19 65.69 10.46 -1.89
CA LEU A 19 65.08 11.25 -2.96
C LEU A 19 64.39 10.37 -3.99
N LEU A 20 64.99 9.25 -4.40
CA LEU A 20 64.37 8.27 -5.29
C LEU A 20 63.15 7.62 -4.67
N SER A 21 63.17 7.33 -3.36
CA SER A 21 62.01 6.77 -2.66
C SER A 21 60.85 7.77 -2.51
N ILE A 22 61.16 9.05 -2.29
CA ILE A 22 60.15 10.12 -2.24
C ILE A 22 59.58 10.37 -3.64
N ALA A 23 60.42 10.40 -4.67
CA ALA A 23 60.00 10.53 -6.05
C ALA A 23 59.13 9.34 -6.47
N TRP A 24 59.55 8.12 -6.13
CA TRP A 24 58.77 6.90 -6.35
C TRP A 24 57.42 6.99 -5.64
N TRP A 25 57.38 7.39 -4.36
CA TRP A 25 56.11 7.56 -3.63
C TRP A 25 55.20 8.57 -4.36
N HIS A 26 55.71 9.72 -4.76
CA HIS A 26 54.92 10.72 -5.49
C HIS A 26 54.43 10.22 -6.86
N LEU A 27 55.25 9.48 -7.60
CA LEU A 27 54.90 8.89 -8.90
C LEU A 27 53.99 7.67 -8.79
N SER A 28 53.97 6.99 -7.64
CA SER A 28 53.16 5.80 -7.37
C SER A 28 51.85 6.10 -6.67
N LYS A 29 51.54 7.37 -6.39
CA LYS A 29 50.20 7.72 -5.94
C LYS A 29 49.25 7.36 -7.09
N PRO A 30 48.32 6.41 -6.89
CA PRO A 30 47.28 6.20 -7.89
C PRO A 30 46.57 7.54 -8.13
N PRO A 31 46.12 7.84 -9.36
CA PRO A 31 45.31 9.03 -9.58
C PRO A 31 44.17 8.99 -8.58
N VAL A 32 43.96 10.10 -7.86
CA VAL A 32 42.77 10.26 -7.05
C VAL A 32 41.61 10.16 -8.03
N LYS A 33 40.88 9.04 -8.01
CA LYS A 33 39.57 8.99 -8.67
C LYS A 33 38.77 10.09 -8.01
N GLU A 34 38.50 11.17 -8.74
CA GLU A 34 37.39 12.03 -8.38
C GLU A 34 36.21 11.09 -8.21
N LYS A 35 35.61 11.09 -7.02
CA LYS A 35 34.28 10.50 -6.89
C LYS A 35 33.45 11.28 -7.88
N GLU A 36 33.02 10.64 -8.98
CA GLU A 36 31.96 11.19 -9.81
C GLU A 36 30.87 11.62 -8.82
N GLY A 37 30.54 12.92 -8.83
CA GLY A 37 29.47 13.41 -7.97
C GLY A 37 28.25 12.56 -8.28
N ILE A 38 27.63 11.99 -7.24
CA ILE A 38 26.36 11.29 -7.41
C ILE A 38 25.45 12.26 -8.15
N VAL A 39 25.09 11.93 -9.38
CA VAL A 39 24.13 12.71 -10.15
C VAL A 39 22.81 12.43 -9.47
N PHE A 40 22.40 13.34 -8.59
CA PHE A 40 21.12 13.26 -7.91
C PHE A 40 20.05 13.65 -8.92
N ASP A 41 19.22 12.68 -9.30
CA ASP A 41 18.12 12.91 -10.21
C ASP A 41 16.86 13.21 -9.39
N ASP A 42 16.52 14.49 -9.32
CA ASP A 42 15.40 14.97 -8.51
C ASP A 42 14.10 15.07 -9.31
N ARG A 43 14.04 14.46 -10.49
CA ARG A 43 12.82 14.41 -11.31
C ARG A 43 11.83 13.41 -10.72
N ILE A 44 10.54 13.63 -10.97
CA ILE A 44 9.45 12.85 -10.38
C ILE A 44 8.94 11.80 -11.34
N SER A 45 8.51 12.21 -12.53
CA SER A 45 8.04 11.30 -13.57
C SER A 45 8.43 11.85 -14.94
N PRO A 46 9.72 11.82 -15.30
CA PRO A 46 10.21 12.44 -16.52
C PRO A 46 9.88 11.66 -17.81
N MET A 47 9.18 10.53 -17.70
CA MET A 47 9.01 9.54 -18.76
C MET A 47 7.57 9.42 -19.27
N GLU A 48 6.61 9.95 -18.53
CA GLU A 48 5.19 9.97 -18.87
C GLU A 48 4.50 11.17 -18.25
N ASN A 49 3.21 11.37 -18.55
CA ASN A 49 2.45 12.45 -17.95
C ASN A 49 2.04 12.06 -16.53
N GLN A 50 2.21 12.99 -15.59
CA GLN A 50 1.88 12.72 -14.19
C GLN A 50 0.36 12.65 -13.98
N ALA A 51 -0.08 11.59 -13.31
CA ALA A 51 -1.47 11.41 -12.88
C ALA A 51 -1.51 10.68 -11.54
N LEU A 52 -2.58 10.92 -10.77
CA LEU A 52 -2.88 10.17 -9.54
C LEU A 52 -4.11 9.30 -9.74
N PHE A 53 -3.95 8.02 -9.46
CA PHE A 53 -5.00 7.03 -9.45
C PHE A 53 -5.40 6.80 -8.00
N ILE A 54 -6.71 6.89 -7.73
CA ILE A 54 -7.28 6.59 -6.42
C ILE A 54 -8.28 5.47 -6.61
N GLU A 55 -7.92 4.32 -6.09
CA GLU A 55 -8.72 3.11 -6.11
C GLU A 55 -9.41 2.95 -4.75
N ILE A 56 -10.73 2.80 -4.79
CA ILE A 56 -11.54 2.42 -3.63
C ILE A 56 -11.82 0.93 -3.76
N LEU A 57 -11.23 0.16 -2.86
CA LEU A 57 -11.31 -1.30 -2.85
C LEU A 57 -12.56 -1.76 -2.08
N ARG A 58 -12.87 -1.10 -0.96
CA ARG A 58 -14.01 -1.48 -0.10
C ARG A 58 -14.47 -0.31 0.75
N ILE A 59 -15.78 -0.15 0.89
CA ILE A 59 -16.41 0.75 1.86
C ILE A 59 -17.40 -0.08 2.67
N ARG A 60 -17.18 -0.12 3.99
CA ARG A 60 -18.04 -0.83 4.94
C ARG A 60 -18.71 0.15 5.89
N ASN A 61 -20.03 0.05 6.03
CA ASN A 61 -20.77 0.78 7.06
C ASN A 61 -20.70 0.01 8.39
N ARG A 62 -20.34 0.72 9.46
CA ARG A 62 -20.10 0.11 10.78
C ARG A 62 -21.33 -0.01 11.67
N GLY A 63 -22.48 0.52 11.23
CA GLY A 63 -23.70 0.61 12.04
C GLY A 63 -24.60 -0.64 12.01
N LEU A 64 -24.27 -1.67 11.21
CA LEU A 64 -25.10 -2.86 11.08
C LEU A 64 -25.23 -3.64 12.39
N MET A 65 -24.13 -3.82 13.12
CA MET A 65 -24.12 -4.59 14.37
C MET A 65 -25.10 -4.01 15.40
N ASP A 66 -25.11 -2.69 15.58
CA ASP A 66 -26.04 -2.00 16.48
C ASP A 66 -27.50 -2.23 16.07
N LYS A 67 -27.79 -2.20 14.76
CA LYS A 67 -29.14 -2.44 14.24
C LYS A 67 -29.58 -3.89 14.45
N MET A 68 -28.69 -4.86 14.29
CA MET A 68 -28.99 -6.28 14.52
C MET A 68 -29.16 -6.61 16.01
N LEU A 69 -28.46 -5.92 16.90
CA LEU A 69 -28.61 -6.06 18.35
C LEU A 69 -29.81 -5.27 18.92
N SER A 70 -30.45 -4.44 18.10
CA SER A 70 -31.66 -3.70 18.47
C SER A 70 -32.94 -4.48 18.13
N TYR A 71 -34.05 -4.13 18.80
CA TYR A 71 -35.36 -4.69 18.47
C TYR A 71 -35.89 -4.03 17.18
N GLY A 72 -35.91 -4.78 16.08
CA GLY A 72 -36.46 -4.29 14.81
C GLY A 72 -35.96 -5.07 13.59
N LEU A 73 -36.32 -4.57 12.41
CA LEU A 73 -35.88 -5.09 11.12
C LEU A 73 -35.07 -4.07 10.32
N ASP A 74 -34.60 -3.00 10.96
CA ASP A 74 -33.89 -1.90 10.30
C ASP A 74 -32.56 -2.33 9.68
N TRP A 75 -31.98 -3.43 10.15
CA TRP A 75 -30.80 -4.06 9.56
C TRP A 75 -31.04 -4.55 8.12
N LYS A 76 -32.30 -4.77 7.72
CA LYS A 76 -32.69 -5.11 6.34
C LYS A 76 -32.67 -3.93 5.39
N ASN A 77 -32.47 -2.71 5.90
CA ASN A 77 -32.43 -1.48 5.12
C ASN A 77 -30.98 -0.95 5.14
N PRO A 78 -30.15 -1.29 4.15
CA PRO A 78 -28.79 -0.79 4.07
C PRO A 78 -28.76 0.73 3.84
N PRO A 79 -27.65 1.40 4.18
CA PRO A 79 -27.45 2.79 3.83
C PRO A 79 -27.35 2.94 2.31
N SER A 80 -27.86 4.05 1.80
CA SER A 80 -27.62 4.47 0.42
C SER A 80 -26.53 5.54 0.40
N PHE A 81 -25.40 5.30 -0.27
CA PHE A 81 -24.26 6.21 -0.21
C PHE A 81 -23.42 6.18 -1.49
N TYR A 82 -22.60 7.20 -1.66
CA TYR A 82 -21.54 7.28 -2.66
C TYR A 82 -20.33 7.97 -2.04
N TYR A 83 -19.25 8.06 -2.80
CA TYR A 83 -18.05 8.77 -2.37
C TYR A 83 -17.67 9.87 -3.36
N THR A 84 -16.98 10.90 -2.87
CA THR A 84 -16.33 11.91 -3.70
C THR A 84 -14.86 11.96 -3.37
N ILE A 85 -14.04 12.15 -4.40
CA ILE A 85 -12.59 12.31 -4.26
C ILE A 85 -12.24 13.70 -4.75
N THR A 86 -11.42 14.42 -4.00
CA THR A 86 -10.82 15.68 -4.43
C THR A 86 -9.32 15.53 -4.37
N VAL A 87 -8.64 15.82 -5.48
CA VAL A 87 -7.18 15.89 -5.58
C VAL A 87 -6.85 17.33 -5.91
N ASP A 88 -6.20 18.01 -4.98
CA ASP A 88 -5.91 19.44 -5.05
C ASP A 88 -7.19 20.28 -5.32
N SER A 89 -7.39 20.77 -6.55
CA SER A 89 -8.61 21.50 -6.94
C SER A 89 -9.64 20.68 -7.73
N GLU A 90 -9.25 19.52 -8.25
CA GLU A 90 -10.09 18.69 -9.11
C GLU A 90 -10.95 17.73 -8.27
N LYS A 91 -12.20 17.55 -8.67
CA LYS A 91 -13.18 16.76 -7.92
C LYS A 91 -13.90 15.73 -8.76
N GLY A 92 -13.81 14.48 -8.33
CA GLY A 92 -14.55 13.34 -8.85
C GLY A 92 -15.68 12.89 -7.92
N SER A 93 -16.65 12.14 -8.46
CA SER A 93 -17.77 11.59 -7.72
C SER A 93 -18.21 10.25 -8.31
N SER A 94 -18.43 9.26 -7.46
CA SER A 94 -18.96 7.96 -7.89
C SER A 94 -20.47 8.00 -8.11
N LYS A 95 -21.15 9.07 -7.69
CA LYS A 95 -22.59 9.24 -7.87
C LYS A 95 -22.97 9.20 -9.35
N GLY A 96 -23.93 8.34 -9.69
CA GLY A 96 -24.39 8.08 -11.06
C GLY A 96 -23.57 7.01 -11.79
N ASN A 97 -22.44 6.58 -11.23
CA ASN A 97 -21.49 5.66 -11.85
C ASN A 97 -21.36 4.33 -11.09
N VAL A 98 -22.00 4.20 -9.92
CA VAL A 98 -21.95 3.00 -9.08
C VAL A 98 -23.34 2.47 -8.76
N GLY A 99 -23.46 1.15 -8.60
CA GLY A 99 -24.72 0.47 -8.33
C GLY A 99 -25.77 0.64 -9.44
N GLU A 100 -26.92 -0.04 -9.28
CA GLU A 100 -28.01 0.05 -10.28
C GLU A 100 -28.73 1.41 -10.26
N THR A 101 -28.66 2.13 -9.13
CA THR A 101 -29.40 3.38 -8.90
C THR A 101 -28.50 4.63 -8.93
N GLY A 102 -27.22 4.46 -9.26
CA GLY A 102 -26.22 5.53 -9.22
C GLY A 102 -25.63 5.78 -7.82
N VAL A 103 -25.95 4.95 -6.83
CA VAL A 103 -25.33 4.91 -5.49
C VAL A 103 -25.23 3.47 -5.02
N TYR A 104 -24.34 3.22 -4.06
CA TYR A 104 -24.31 1.95 -3.33
C TYR A 104 -25.52 1.86 -2.40
N ASN A 105 -26.12 0.67 -2.31
CA ASN A 105 -27.18 0.34 -1.35
C ASN A 105 -26.85 -1.01 -0.71
N THR A 106 -25.86 -1.01 0.19
CA THR A 106 -25.29 -2.20 0.82
C THR A 106 -24.64 -1.82 2.15
N TRP A 107 -24.37 -2.81 3.00
CA TRP A 107 -23.55 -2.62 4.20
C TRP A 107 -22.05 -2.64 3.89
N ASP A 108 -21.68 -3.29 2.79
CA ASP A 108 -20.29 -3.56 2.41
C ASP A 108 -20.18 -3.63 0.88
N THR A 109 -19.18 -2.96 0.32
CA THR A 109 -18.93 -2.90 -1.13
C THR A 109 -17.82 -3.83 -1.59
N ILE A 110 -17.39 -4.81 -0.79
CA ILE A 110 -16.42 -5.83 -1.22
C ILE A 110 -16.85 -6.46 -2.56
N GLY A 111 -15.92 -6.54 -3.54
CA GLY A 111 -16.20 -6.99 -4.91
C GLY A 111 -16.84 -5.92 -5.83
N TYR A 112 -16.88 -4.66 -5.39
CA TYR A 112 -17.33 -3.50 -6.18
C TYR A 112 -16.25 -2.41 -6.21
N GLU A 113 -15.01 -2.82 -6.43
CA GLU A 113 -13.85 -1.98 -6.56
C GLU A 113 -14.08 -0.93 -7.66
N SER A 114 -13.57 0.28 -7.44
CA SER A 114 -13.71 1.38 -8.41
C SER A 114 -12.56 2.36 -8.29
N SER A 115 -12.18 2.99 -9.40
CA SER A 115 -11.08 3.94 -9.42
C SER A 115 -11.46 5.25 -10.08
N MET A 116 -10.75 6.30 -9.71
CA MET A 116 -10.76 7.61 -10.36
C MET A 116 -9.33 8.02 -10.68
N VAL A 117 -9.17 8.74 -11.79
CA VAL A 117 -7.88 9.25 -12.25
C VAL A 117 -7.96 10.77 -12.29
N PHE A 118 -6.90 11.41 -11.81
CA PHE A 118 -6.76 12.86 -11.77
C PHE A 118 -5.44 13.23 -12.45
N ASP A 119 -5.53 14.04 -13.50
CA ASP A 119 -4.36 14.68 -14.09
C ASP A 119 -3.78 15.67 -13.07
N VAL A 120 -2.47 15.70 -12.92
CA VAL A 120 -1.77 16.65 -12.04
C VAL A 120 -0.66 17.38 -12.80
N ASP A 121 -0.17 18.48 -12.23
CA ASP A 121 0.90 19.23 -12.85
C ASP A 121 2.18 18.37 -12.92
N GLU A 122 2.87 18.44 -14.06
CA GLU A 122 4.13 17.71 -14.27
C GLU A 122 5.18 18.14 -13.23
N GLU A 123 5.94 17.17 -12.72
CA GLU A 123 6.98 17.37 -11.70
C GLU A 123 6.45 17.98 -10.38
N GLN A 124 5.16 17.80 -10.09
CA GLN A 124 4.57 18.14 -8.79
C GLN A 124 4.97 17.13 -7.72
N GLU A 125 5.52 17.62 -6.60
CA GLU A 125 6.00 16.77 -5.50
C GLU A 125 4.90 16.14 -4.66
N TYR A 126 3.79 16.86 -4.45
CA TYR A 126 2.73 16.42 -3.56
C TYR A 126 1.35 16.78 -4.09
N SER A 127 0.37 15.96 -3.76
CA SER A 127 -1.06 16.30 -3.88
C SER A 127 -1.78 16.11 -2.56
N ASP A 128 -2.67 17.04 -2.23
CA ASP A 128 -3.60 16.87 -1.12
C ASP A 128 -4.85 16.12 -1.64
N VAL A 129 -5.16 14.98 -1.02
CA VAL A 129 -6.28 14.10 -1.40
C VAL A 129 -7.33 14.11 -0.31
N THR A 130 -8.60 14.22 -0.69
CA THR A 130 -9.74 14.07 0.23
C THR A 130 -10.72 13.04 -0.31
N ILE A 131 -11.01 12.01 0.48
CA ILE A 131 -12.06 11.03 0.20
C ILE A 131 -13.21 11.28 1.18
N SER A 132 -14.40 11.59 0.67
CA SER A 132 -15.60 11.81 1.49
C SER A 132 -16.66 10.76 1.19
N ILE A 133 -17.25 10.17 2.23
CA ILE A 133 -18.41 9.27 2.12
C ILE A 133 -19.69 10.06 2.40
N VAL A 134 -20.59 10.08 1.42
CA VAL A 134 -21.84 10.85 1.47
C VAL A 134 -23.03 9.91 1.46
N GLU A 135 -23.84 9.95 2.52
CA GLU A 135 -25.03 9.12 2.68
C GLU A 135 -26.29 9.91 2.32
N LEU A 136 -27.22 9.25 1.62
CA LEU A 136 -28.53 9.79 1.26
C LEU A 136 -29.53 9.44 2.37
N GLN A 137 -29.92 10.45 3.15
CA GLN A 137 -30.83 10.27 4.28
C GLN A 137 -32.21 10.84 3.98
N PRO A 138 -33.31 10.21 4.44
CA PRO A 138 -34.64 10.76 4.30
C PRO A 138 -34.78 12.11 5.03
N LYS A 139 -35.23 13.13 4.30
CA LYS A 139 -35.52 14.48 4.81
C LYS A 139 -37.03 14.71 4.86
N GLY A 140 -37.58 14.79 6.06
CA GLY A 140 -38.99 15.09 6.28
C GLY A 140 -39.96 13.99 5.81
N LEU A 141 -41.23 14.34 5.61
CA LEU A 141 -42.33 13.38 5.40
C LEU A 141 -42.68 13.11 3.91
N PHE A 142 -41.98 13.76 2.96
CA PHE A 142 -42.34 13.74 1.53
C PHE A 142 -41.32 13.04 0.64
N GLY A 143 -40.50 12.14 1.19
CA GLY A 143 -39.53 11.35 0.41
C GLY A 143 -38.40 12.18 -0.20
N GLN A 144 -38.16 13.41 0.28
CA GLN A 144 -36.95 14.14 -0.06
C GLN A 144 -35.76 13.42 0.57
N GLN A 145 -34.62 13.46 -0.10
CA GLN A 145 -33.36 13.00 0.48
C GLN A 145 -32.44 14.19 0.71
N GLU A 146 -31.64 14.13 1.76
CA GLU A 146 -30.52 15.02 1.99
C GLU A 146 -29.21 14.25 1.92
N GLU A 147 -28.19 14.91 1.38
CA GLU A 147 -26.82 14.41 1.33
C GLU A 147 -26.11 14.81 2.61
N VAL A 148 -25.62 13.83 3.36
CA VAL A 148 -24.92 14.02 4.62
C VAL A 148 -23.53 13.41 4.48
N GLU A 149 -22.49 14.23 4.65
CA GLU A 149 -21.12 13.73 4.75
C GLU A 149 -20.96 12.99 6.08
N LYS A 150 -20.65 11.70 5.99
CA LYS A 150 -20.57 10.78 7.14
C LYS A 150 -19.14 10.50 7.55
N GLU A 151 -18.22 10.58 6.61
CA GLU A 151 -16.80 10.30 6.81
C GLU A 151 -15.99 11.15 5.85
N LYS A 152 -14.80 11.57 6.28
CA LYS A 152 -13.86 12.35 5.49
C LYS A 152 -12.44 11.93 5.85
N ILE A 153 -11.69 11.50 4.85
CA ILE A 153 -10.30 11.06 4.94
C ILE A 153 -9.46 12.10 4.20
N SER A 154 -8.46 12.67 4.86
CA SER A 154 -7.56 13.69 4.31
C SER A 154 -6.13 13.15 4.28
N LEU A 155 -5.56 13.07 3.09
CA LEU A 155 -4.24 12.51 2.82
C LEU A 155 -3.37 13.54 2.08
N ARG A 156 -2.06 13.37 2.16
CA ARG A 156 -1.07 14.07 1.36
C ARG A 156 -0.15 13.03 0.73
N TYR A 157 -0.28 12.87 -0.58
CA TYR A 157 0.50 11.92 -1.39
C TYR A 157 1.82 12.55 -1.82
N ASP A 158 2.90 11.77 -1.82
CA ASP A 158 4.26 12.15 -2.22
C ASP A 158 4.66 11.34 -3.45
N TYR A 159 4.80 12.03 -4.59
CA TYR A 159 5.08 11.38 -5.87
C TYR A 159 6.50 10.81 -5.99
N ARG A 160 7.42 11.24 -5.12
CA ARG A 160 8.78 10.70 -5.11
C ARG A 160 8.81 9.33 -4.48
N THR A 161 7.95 9.10 -3.48
CA THR A 161 8.00 7.88 -2.67
C THR A 161 6.82 6.97 -2.89
N GLY A 162 5.77 7.41 -3.59
CA GLY A 162 4.53 6.65 -3.76
C GLY A 162 3.74 6.47 -2.47
N ARG A 163 4.12 7.20 -1.41
CA ARG A 163 3.53 7.09 -0.07
C ARG A 163 2.67 8.30 0.23
N TRP A 164 1.86 8.19 1.28
CA TRP A 164 1.06 9.29 1.78
C TRP A 164 1.12 9.41 3.31
N THR A 165 0.64 10.56 3.78
CA THR A 165 0.47 10.87 5.20
C THR A 165 -0.90 11.51 5.43
N GLY A 166 -1.38 11.57 6.66
CA GLY A 166 -2.63 12.25 7.01
C GLY A 166 -3.46 11.41 7.97
N ASP A 167 -4.74 11.24 7.64
CA ASP A 167 -5.67 10.38 8.39
C ASP A 167 -5.33 8.89 8.26
N ASP A 168 -4.58 8.50 7.22
CA ASP A 168 -3.96 7.19 7.01
C ASP A 168 -2.47 7.41 6.66
N TYR A 169 -1.61 6.50 7.11
CA TYR A 169 -0.17 6.52 6.83
C TYR A 169 0.47 5.16 7.11
N PHE A 170 1.66 4.93 6.55
CA PHE A 170 2.40 3.66 6.57
C PHE A 170 2.45 2.85 7.90
N THR A 171 2.34 3.48 9.08
CA THR A 171 2.46 2.82 10.40
C THR A 171 1.32 3.21 11.34
N ASP A 172 0.14 3.49 10.77
CA ASP A 172 -1.07 3.65 11.56
C ASP A 172 -1.55 2.30 12.13
N LYS A 173 -2.73 2.30 12.77
CA LYS A 173 -3.19 1.17 13.59
C LYS A 173 -4.11 0.21 12.86
N ASP A 174 -4.60 0.66 11.73
CA ASP A 174 -5.52 0.02 10.82
C ASP A 174 -4.78 -0.51 9.59
N GLY A 175 -3.59 0.03 9.31
CA GLY A 175 -2.72 -0.43 8.24
C GLY A 175 -2.85 0.47 7.02
N MET A 176 -1.75 0.62 6.29
CA MET A 176 -1.71 1.51 5.13
C MET A 176 -2.79 1.19 4.10
N GLY A 177 -3.54 2.21 3.69
CA GLY A 177 -4.62 2.05 2.71
C GLY A 177 -5.89 1.46 3.33
N HIS A 178 -6.00 1.49 4.65
CA HIS A 178 -7.15 1.03 5.41
C HIS A 178 -7.46 2.02 6.53
N TYR A 179 -8.57 2.73 6.39
CA TYR A 179 -9.04 3.71 7.36
C TYR A 179 -10.27 3.22 8.12
N VAL A 180 -10.18 3.18 9.46
CA VAL A 180 -11.27 2.79 10.37
C VAL A 180 -11.90 4.02 11.02
N GLY A 181 -12.86 4.61 10.31
CA GLY A 181 -13.62 5.78 10.75
C GLY A 181 -14.74 5.48 11.73
N LYS A 182 -15.49 6.52 12.11
CA LYS A 182 -16.59 6.40 13.09
C LYS A 182 -17.82 5.72 12.49
N ASN A 183 -18.18 6.11 11.27
CA ASN A 183 -19.39 5.62 10.61
C ASN A 183 -19.06 4.59 9.52
N TYR A 184 -17.92 4.77 8.88
CA TYR A 184 -17.47 3.97 7.75
C TYR A 184 -16.02 3.53 7.96
N GLU A 185 -15.70 2.39 7.38
CA GLU A 185 -14.36 1.87 7.19
C GLU A 185 -14.10 1.80 5.69
N VAL A 186 -12.91 2.17 5.25
CA VAL A 186 -12.58 2.32 3.82
C VAL A 186 -11.22 1.70 3.54
N TRP A 187 -11.15 0.80 2.56
CA TRP A 187 -9.91 0.33 1.97
C TRP A 187 -9.72 1.01 0.63
N PHE A 188 -8.52 1.51 0.40
CA PHE A 188 -8.17 2.26 -0.78
C PHE A 188 -6.69 2.10 -1.11
N ASN A 189 -6.34 2.40 -2.35
CA ASN A 189 -4.96 2.46 -2.80
C ASN A 189 -4.75 3.75 -3.60
N LEU A 190 -3.61 4.42 -3.38
CA LEU A 190 -3.18 5.56 -4.17
C LEU A 190 -1.91 5.15 -4.89
N TYR A 191 -1.88 5.36 -6.20
CA TYR A 191 -0.69 5.12 -7.00
C TYR A 191 -0.64 6.12 -8.15
N GLN A 192 0.55 6.31 -8.70
CA GLN A 192 0.79 7.28 -9.77
C GLN A 192 0.95 6.59 -11.12
N ALA A 193 0.92 7.40 -12.19
CA ALA A 193 1.40 6.94 -13.49
C ALA A 193 2.83 6.40 -13.35
N ASP A 194 3.03 5.22 -13.90
CA ASP A 194 4.26 4.43 -13.79
C ASP A 194 4.56 3.80 -15.16
N TYR A 195 5.82 3.92 -15.61
CA TYR A 195 6.19 3.77 -17.03
C TYR A 195 6.31 2.31 -17.46
N ASP A 196 6.84 1.46 -16.59
CA ASP A 196 7.00 0.02 -16.83
C ASP A 196 5.98 -0.84 -16.05
N HIS A 197 5.14 -0.18 -15.24
CA HIS A 197 3.95 -0.73 -14.58
C HIS A 197 4.26 -1.73 -13.46
N ASP A 198 5.33 -1.51 -12.72
CA ASP A 198 5.76 -2.35 -11.60
C ASP A 198 5.34 -1.81 -10.23
N ASN A 199 4.74 -0.62 -10.21
CA ASN A 199 4.25 0.17 -9.08
C ASN A 199 5.35 0.75 -8.17
N ILE A 200 6.58 0.87 -8.68
CA ILE A 200 7.68 1.53 -7.99
C ILE A 200 7.90 2.90 -8.65
N PRO A 201 7.83 4.01 -7.89
CA PRO A 201 8.06 5.34 -8.47
C PRO A 201 9.45 5.48 -9.09
N TYR A 202 9.53 6.10 -10.28
CA TYR A 202 10.79 6.49 -10.94
C TYR A 202 11.86 7.03 -9.97
N TRP A 203 11.48 7.95 -9.07
CA TRP A 203 12.42 8.54 -8.13
C TRP A 203 13.00 7.51 -7.15
N VAL A 204 12.19 6.54 -6.70
CA VAL A 204 12.64 5.42 -5.84
C VAL A 204 13.62 4.54 -6.60
N GLU A 205 13.27 4.15 -7.82
CA GLU A 205 14.14 3.32 -8.65
C GLU A 205 15.51 3.95 -8.87
N VAL A 206 15.56 5.24 -9.22
CA VAL A 206 16.82 5.92 -9.51
C VAL A 206 17.63 6.23 -8.25
N ASN A 207 16.99 6.67 -7.17
CA ASN A 207 17.69 7.23 -6.01
C ASN A 207 17.82 6.27 -4.82
N ILE A 208 16.98 5.24 -4.74
CA ILE A 208 16.95 4.27 -3.64
C ILE A 208 17.39 2.89 -4.13
N LEU A 209 16.73 2.34 -5.15
CA LEU A 209 16.96 0.96 -5.60
C LEU A 209 18.14 0.84 -6.57
N GLY A 210 18.41 1.89 -7.35
CA GLY A 210 19.37 1.85 -8.45
C GLY A 210 18.95 0.92 -9.60
N THR A 211 17.65 0.72 -9.81
CA THR A 211 17.07 -0.06 -10.90
C THR A 211 16.85 0.79 -12.17
N ASP A 212 16.39 0.17 -13.25
CA ASP A 212 16.16 0.82 -14.54
C ASP A 212 14.66 1.10 -14.72
N PRO A 213 14.20 2.37 -14.68
CA PRO A 213 12.77 2.76 -14.76
C PRO A 213 12.03 2.45 -16.07
N THR A 214 12.62 1.59 -16.90
CA THR A 214 12.04 1.11 -18.15
C THR A 214 11.78 -0.39 -18.12
N VAL A 215 12.04 -1.05 -16.98
CA VAL A 215 12.07 -2.49 -16.84
C VAL A 215 11.39 -2.89 -15.54
N ASP A 216 10.22 -3.53 -15.67
CA ASP A 216 9.48 -4.12 -14.54
C ASP A 216 10.39 -4.95 -13.62
N ASP A 217 10.63 -4.43 -12.43
CA ASP A 217 11.44 -5.03 -11.38
C ASP A 217 10.64 -5.50 -10.17
N SER A 218 9.31 -5.46 -10.26
CA SER A 218 8.39 -5.90 -9.20
C SER A 218 8.60 -7.34 -8.72
N LYS A 219 9.24 -8.18 -9.54
CA LYS A 219 9.51 -9.60 -9.27
C LYS A 219 10.98 -9.91 -8.98
N LEU A 220 11.85 -8.92 -8.96
CA LEU A 220 13.24 -9.13 -8.57
C LEU A 220 13.30 -9.48 -7.08
N ASP A 221 14.30 -10.28 -6.73
CA ASP A 221 14.63 -10.70 -5.36
C ASP A 221 16.17 -10.62 -5.25
N PRO A 222 16.73 -9.41 -5.06
CA PRO A 222 18.16 -9.17 -5.16
C PRO A 222 18.98 -9.91 -4.10
N ASP A 223 18.44 -10.05 -2.90
CA ASP A 223 19.10 -10.69 -1.76
C ASP A 223 18.76 -12.19 -1.61
N ASN A 224 17.82 -12.69 -2.40
CA ASN A 224 17.39 -14.09 -2.49
C ASN A 224 16.75 -14.61 -1.20
N ASP A 225 15.94 -13.78 -0.54
CA ASP A 225 15.20 -14.15 0.66
C ASP A 225 13.78 -14.69 0.39
N GLY A 226 13.33 -14.63 -0.86
CA GLY A 226 12.09 -15.19 -1.35
C GLY A 226 10.93 -14.20 -1.42
N ILE A 227 11.15 -12.93 -1.12
CA ILE A 227 10.18 -11.84 -1.29
C ILE A 227 10.63 -10.92 -2.43
N PRO A 228 9.70 -10.40 -3.26
CA PRO A 228 10.08 -9.46 -4.31
C PRO A 228 10.26 -8.02 -3.86
N THR A 229 11.10 -7.28 -4.58
CA THR A 229 11.39 -5.84 -4.42
C THR A 229 10.13 -5.00 -4.21
N ALA A 230 9.07 -5.19 -5.02
CA ALA A 230 7.85 -4.38 -4.90
C ALA A 230 7.12 -4.59 -3.56
N TRP A 231 7.10 -5.82 -3.04
CA TRP A 231 6.51 -6.10 -1.72
C TRP A 231 7.36 -5.47 -0.62
N GLU A 232 8.67 -5.68 -0.69
CA GLU A 232 9.61 -5.15 0.29
C GLU A 232 9.55 -3.63 0.36
N TRP A 233 9.61 -2.96 -0.80
CA TRP A 233 9.46 -1.50 -0.88
C TRP A 233 8.12 -1.02 -0.32
N LYS A 234 7.00 -1.67 -0.70
CA LYS A 234 5.65 -1.32 -0.25
C LYS A 234 5.55 -1.38 1.27
N TYR A 235 6.14 -2.40 1.89
CA TYR A 235 6.13 -2.62 3.34
C TYR A 235 7.43 -2.18 4.04
N GLY A 236 8.24 -1.35 3.39
CA GLY A 236 9.40 -0.70 4.01
C GLY A 236 10.55 -1.61 4.44
N TYR A 237 10.61 -2.83 3.91
CA TYR A 237 11.79 -3.68 3.93
C TYR A 237 12.85 -3.16 2.94
N ASP A 238 14.11 -3.59 3.10
CA ASP A 238 15.21 -3.20 2.22
C ASP A 238 15.51 -4.33 1.22
N PRO A 239 15.21 -4.17 -0.09
CA PRO A 239 15.35 -5.24 -1.08
C PRO A 239 16.76 -5.81 -1.31
N PHE A 240 17.77 -5.24 -0.67
CA PHE A 240 19.16 -5.69 -0.75
C PHE A 240 19.68 -6.28 0.56
N THR A 241 18.82 -6.43 1.56
CA THR A 241 19.16 -6.92 2.88
C THR A 241 18.27 -8.10 3.27
N TYR A 242 18.85 -9.29 3.16
CA TYR A 242 18.17 -10.55 3.51
C TYR A 242 17.44 -10.48 4.85
N ASP A 243 16.13 -10.70 4.82
CA ASP A 243 15.28 -10.90 5.99
C ASP A 243 14.74 -12.34 6.03
N GLU A 244 14.61 -12.93 7.24
CA GLU A 244 14.11 -14.31 7.36
C GLU A 244 12.57 -14.35 7.29
N HIS A 245 11.98 -13.89 6.17
CA HIS A 245 10.52 -13.72 5.98
C HIS A 245 9.69 -14.98 6.23
N SER A 246 10.29 -16.16 6.12
CA SER A 246 9.69 -17.44 6.49
C SER A 246 9.42 -17.64 7.98
N LYS A 247 9.88 -16.72 8.84
CA LYS A 247 9.68 -16.73 10.30
C LYS A 247 9.35 -15.34 10.85
N LEU A 248 9.22 -14.36 9.96
CA LEU A 248 8.96 -12.99 10.34
C LEU A 248 7.45 -12.82 10.45
N ASP A 249 6.97 -12.53 11.64
CA ASP A 249 5.55 -12.29 11.95
C ASP A 249 5.50 -11.03 12.84
N PRO A 250 5.55 -9.83 12.24
CA PRO A 250 5.68 -8.57 12.98
C PRO A 250 4.44 -8.22 13.83
N ASP A 251 3.24 -8.58 13.41
CA ASP A 251 1.99 -8.28 14.10
C ASP A 251 1.51 -9.40 15.04
N ILE A 252 2.10 -10.58 14.95
CA ILE A 252 1.91 -11.72 15.86
C ILE A 252 0.49 -12.30 15.74
N ASP A 253 -0.07 -12.30 14.55
CA ASP A 253 -1.35 -12.98 14.27
C ASP A 253 -1.18 -14.47 13.92
N GLY A 254 0.06 -14.90 13.66
CA GLY A 254 0.42 -16.26 13.30
C GLY A 254 0.49 -16.52 11.79
N ILE A 255 0.50 -15.48 10.96
CA ILE A 255 0.73 -15.52 9.52
C ILE A 255 2.11 -14.90 9.26
N GLU A 256 3.04 -15.69 8.70
CA GLU A 256 4.39 -15.17 8.45
C GLU A 256 4.41 -14.25 7.22
N ASN A 257 5.38 -13.33 7.11
CA ASN A 257 5.48 -12.35 6.02
C ASN A 257 5.54 -13.02 4.63
N ILE A 258 6.13 -14.22 4.53
CA ILE A 258 6.12 -15.01 3.28
C ILE A 258 4.72 -15.51 2.90
N GLU A 259 3.85 -15.72 3.87
CA GLU A 259 2.46 -16.12 3.69
C GLU A 259 1.59 -14.90 3.39
N GLU A 260 1.79 -13.80 4.11
CA GLU A 260 1.20 -12.48 3.82
C GLU A 260 1.45 -12.06 2.36
N TYR A 261 2.69 -12.17 1.86
CA TYR A 261 3.01 -11.89 0.46
C TYR A 261 2.22 -12.77 -0.54
N ARG A 262 1.96 -14.03 -0.18
CA ARG A 262 1.12 -14.93 -1.00
C ARG A 262 -0.35 -14.55 -0.94
N LEU A 263 -0.79 -13.92 0.15
CA LEU A 263 -2.13 -13.41 0.38
C LEU A 263 -2.33 -11.95 -0.03
N ARG A 264 -1.33 -11.29 -0.63
CA ARG A 264 -1.38 -9.85 -1.01
C ARG A 264 -2.60 -9.40 -1.80
N GLU A 265 -3.20 -10.29 -2.61
CA GLU A 265 -4.41 -10.02 -3.39
C GLU A 265 -5.68 -9.96 -2.51
N TYR A 266 -5.54 -10.35 -1.24
CA TYR A 266 -6.59 -10.45 -0.23
C TYR A 266 -6.30 -9.52 0.96
N PHE A 267 -5.78 -8.31 0.67
CA PHE A 267 -5.57 -7.23 1.65
C PHE A 267 -4.54 -7.51 2.76
N ALA A 268 -3.71 -8.54 2.60
CA ALA A 268 -2.67 -8.90 3.55
C ALA A 268 -1.72 -7.73 3.85
N ASN A 269 -1.41 -7.53 5.12
CA ASN A 269 -0.46 -6.53 5.61
C ASN A 269 0.38 -7.11 6.76
N PRO A 270 1.71 -7.26 6.58
CA PRO A 270 2.62 -7.84 7.59
C PRO A 270 2.68 -7.14 8.95
N PHE A 271 2.06 -5.98 9.09
CA PHE A 271 2.07 -5.18 10.30
C PHE A 271 0.69 -5.03 10.93
N GLN A 272 -0.33 -5.73 10.41
CA GLN A 272 -1.70 -5.61 10.85
C GLN A 272 -2.32 -6.98 11.11
N PRO A 273 -2.81 -7.24 12.35
CA PRO A 273 -3.40 -8.54 12.66
C PRO A 273 -4.62 -8.85 11.78
N ASP A 274 -4.50 -9.92 11.01
CA ASP A 274 -5.48 -10.35 10.03
C ASP A 274 -6.06 -11.73 10.39
N ILE A 275 -7.33 -11.94 10.03
CA ILE A 275 -7.99 -13.25 10.13
C ILE A 275 -8.69 -13.55 8.82
N TYR A 276 -8.26 -14.64 8.19
CA TYR A 276 -8.89 -15.18 7.00
C TYR A 276 -9.82 -16.34 7.36
N ILE A 277 -11.09 -16.22 6.95
CA ILE A 277 -12.11 -17.23 7.17
C ILE A 277 -12.66 -17.66 5.81
N GLU A 278 -12.43 -18.91 5.45
CA GLU A 278 -13.09 -19.55 4.31
C GLU A 278 -14.36 -20.26 4.82
N THR A 279 -15.47 -20.09 4.09
CA THR A 279 -16.76 -20.66 4.47
C THR A 279 -17.51 -21.26 3.30
N ASP A 280 -17.91 -22.51 3.47
CA ASP A 280 -18.82 -23.23 2.59
C ASP A 280 -20.26 -23.30 3.14
N GLY A 281 -21.19 -23.55 2.22
CA GLY A 281 -22.57 -23.88 2.52
C GLY A 281 -22.84 -25.38 2.43
N MET A 282 -24.12 -25.73 2.58
CA MET A 282 -24.62 -27.08 2.32
C MET A 282 -25.85 -27.03 1.42
N GLU A 283 -25.95 -27.96 0.47
CA GLU A 283 -27.12 -28.10 -0.38
C GLU A 283 -28.40 -28.25 0.46
N LYS A 284 -29.47 -27.65 -0.06
CA LYS A 284 -30.82 -27.81 0.51
C LYS A 284 -31.35 -29.21 0.27
N ARG A 285 -31.97 -29.81 1.29
CA ARG A 285 -32.58 -31.15 1.22
C ARG A 285 -34.02 -31.13 0.70
N GLY A 286 -34.63 -29.97 0.49
CA GLY A 286 -36.00 -29.85 -0.01
C GLY A 286 -36.54 -28.42 -0.02
N PHE A 287 -37.79 -28.27 -0.47
CA PHE A 287 -38.41 -26.95 -0.71
C PHE A 287 -38.59 -26.09 0.55
N PHE A 288 -38.88 -26.71 1.70
CA PHE A 288 -39.05 -26.00 2.99
C PHE A 288 -37.74 -25.90 3.78
N ASP A 289 -36.62 -26.34 3.20
CA ASP A 289 -35.33 -26.26 3.85
C ASP A 289 -34.78 -24.84 3.77
N LEU A 290 -34.33 -24.33 4.92
CA LEU A 290 -33.73 -23.01 4.98
C LEU A 290 -32.38 -23.03 4.26
N PRO A 291 -31.91 -21.90 3.71
CA PRO A 291 -30.55 -21.82 3.20
C PRO A 291 -29.53 -22.15 4.31
N HIS A 292 -28.61 -23.08 4.04
CA HIS A 292 -27.46 -23.36 4.89
C HIS A 292 -26.27 -22.53 4.42
N ILE A 293 -26.39 -21.22 4.56
CA ILE A 293 -25.38 -20.25 4.13
C ILE A 293 -24.97 -19.36 5.29
N PHE A 294 -23.75 -18.84 5.21
CA PHE A 294 -23.32 -17.81 6.13
C PHE A 294 -23.85 -16.45 5.67
N TYR A 295 -24.93 -15.97 6.26
CA TYR A 295 -25.56 -14.71 5.87
C TYR A 295 -24.59 -13.52 5.97
N LYS A 296 -24.59 -12.66 4.94
CA LYS A 296 -23.73 -11.47 4.87
C LYS A 296 -23.86 -10.58 6.10
N GLU A 297 -25.05 -10.38 6.63
CA GLU A 297 -25.22 -9.53 7.81
C GLU A 297 -24.53 -10.10 9.06
N SER A 298 -24.55 -11.43 9.21
CA SER A 298 -23.82 -12.12 10.28
C SER A 298 -22.30 -12.01 10.10
N GLN A 299 -21.81 -12.12 8.85
CA GLN A 299 -20.39 -11.90 8.53
C GLN A 299 -19.94 -10.51 8.98
N GLN A 300 -20.71 -9.47 8.61
CA GLN A 300 -20.43 -8.08 8.96
C GLN A 300 -20.41 -7.84 10.48
N MET A 301 -21.26 -8.54 11.25
CA MET A 301 -21.21 -8.46 12.72
C MET A 301 -19.91 -9.03 13.29
N ILE A 302 -19.39 -10.12 12.72
CA ILE A 302 -18.10 -10.69 13.14
C ILE A 302 -16.98 -9.71 12.80
N ILE A 303 -16.95 -9.21 11.56
CA ILE A 303 -15.95 -8.24 11.10
C ILE A 303 -15.95 -7.00 12.01
N GLU A 304 -17.11 -6.40 12.28
CA GLU A 304 -17.19 -5.24 13.16
C GLU A 304 -16.68 -5.51 14.57
N ARG A 305 -16.90 -6.72 15.09
CA ARG A 305 -16.46 -7.07 16.44
C ARG A 305 -14.94 -7.14 16.54
N PHE A 306 -14.26 -7.68 15.52
CA PHE A 306 -12.80 -7.74 15.47
C PHE A 306 -12.18 -6.39 15.12
N ALA A 307 -12.79 -5.61 14.22
CA ALA A 307 -12.34 -4.25 13.88
C ALA A 307 -12.30 -3.34 15.12
N GLN A 308 -13.23 -3.50 16.08
CA GLN A 308 -13.20 -2.80 17.38
C GLN A 308 -11.96 -3.09 18.23
N HIS A 309 -11.23 -4.16 17.91
CA HIS A 309 -10.00 -4.58 18.55
C HIS A 309 -8.76 -4.39 17.66
N GLY A 310 -8.89 -3.73 16.51
CA GLY A 310 -7.79 -3.52 15.57
C GLY A 310 -7.35 -4.83 14.90
N ILE A 311 -8.29 -5.72 14.60
CA ILE A 311 -8.06 -6.97 13.89
C ILE A 311 -8.94 -6.96 12.65
N ASN A 312 -8.36 -7.19 11.48
CA ASN A 312 -9.13 -7.28 10.26
C ASN A 312 -9.62 -8.70 10.05
N VAL A 313 -10.81 -8.82 9.46
CA VAL A 313 -11.40 -10.12 9.17
C VAL A 313 -11.86 -10.12 7.73
N TYR A 314 -11.36 -11.09 6.98
CA TYR A 314 -11.70 -11.34 5.60
C TYR A 314 -12.44 -12.67 5.52
N ILE A 315 -13.66 -12.63 5.00
CA ILE A 315 -14.52 -13.82 4.91
C ILE A 315 -14.74 -14.13 3.43
N ASP A 316 -14.13 -15.22 2.99
CA ASP A 316 -14.36 -15.80 1.67
C ASP A 316 -15.53 -16.80 1.74
N ASP A 317 -16.62 -16.45 1.08
CA ASP A 317 -17.80 -17.30 0.89
C ASP A 317 -18.15 -17.47 -0.59
N GLY A 318 -17.13 -17.38 -1.46
CA GLY A 318 -17.26 -17.49 -2.92
C GLY A 318 -16.83 -16.23 -3.65
N TRP A 319 -15.70 -15.64 -3.28
CA TRP A 319 -15.13 -14.51 -4.00
C TRP A 319 -14.87 -14.91 -5.45
N LYS A 320 -15.36 -14.09 -6.38
CA LYS A 320 -15.39 -14.41 -7.81
C LYS A 320 -14.00 -14.67 -8.41
N ASP A 321 -12.99 -14.00 -7.86
CA ASP A 321 -11.59 -14.10 -8.23
C ASP A 321 -10.73 -14.71 -7.08
N GLY A 322 -11.38 -15.49 -6.20
CA GLY A 322 -10.74 -16.23 -5.12
C GLY A 322 -9.88 -17.41 -5.59
N PRO A 323 -9.17 -18.09 -4.67
CA PRO A 323 -8.34 -19.24 -5.00
C PRO A 323 -9.13 -20.37 -5.67
N VAL A 324 -8.44 -21.26 -6.38
CA VAL A 324 -9.07 -22.51 -6.84
C VAL A 324 -9.38 -23.36 -5.60
N ASN A 325 -10.67 -23.64 -5.35
CA ASN A 325 -11.25 -24.12 -4.09
C ASN A 325 -11.35 -23.06 -2.97
N GLY A 326 -11.66 -21.80 -3.33
CA GLY A 326 -12.14 -20.79 -2.39
C GLY A 326 -13.52 -21.16 -1.84
N GLY A 327 -13.98 -20.39 -0.85
CA GLY A 327 -15.24 -20.67 -0.14
C GLY A 327 -16.47 -20.61 -1.05
N GLY A 328 -17.64 -20.86 -0.48
CA GLY A 328 -18.91 -20.74 -1.18
C GLY A 328 -19.35 -22.00 -1.95
N GLU A 329 -18.68 -23.13 -1.75
CA GLU A 329 -19.17 -24.42 -2.24
C GLU A 329 -20.49 -24.79 -1.53
N LEU A 330 -21.36 -25.57 -2.20
CA LEU A 330 -22.68 -25.99 -1.68
C LEU A 330 -22.79 -27.50 -1.57
#